data_AF-A0A4R5MNQ0-F1
#
_entry.id   AF-A0A4R5MNQ0-F1
#
_cell.length_a   1.000
_cell.length_b   1.000
_cell.length_c   1.000
_cell.angle_alpha   90.00
_cell.angle_beta   90.00
_cell.angle_gamma   90.00
#
_symmetry.space_group_name_H-M   'P 1'
#
loop_
_entity.id
_entity.type
_entity.pdbx_description
1 polymer ?
#
loop_
_entity_poly.entity_id
_entity_poly.type
_entity_poly.pdbx_seq_one_letter_code
_entity_poly.pdbx_strand_id
1 'polypeptide(L)'
;MAKNIKVIQCPKCGSTEKTEVKPDFFRCNNCNTEYYLDNDDVNINHNYNQAQNIPAPFNTSNTPKKVIYAILISLIIFLFFVIKLATCNSSPRSTNSSTLGEVRWNRSEKLAFVSGAGKPMILIVGKKSFYGSANKENKDKFFAEVYDVATEKILKSTELQGISDASSNDFQVRSFINGDIYFIMNKTKVFKFDRTNYSVSDQTVNLFKNAPQFSAGIASIEFVYDNYGDGFNTITNDGNNLFYYPQVDKVYTKDEAYDAGHDMITLLPGAQEKTAFTFSRVGREVKNDKTHLVKYIYKTYVGGPKDDATFEWRNNYGGKYTSAENNKVVFLTSFAKESGRVISYTIMRPERLFFKPKILYFDNEVLLISFNTTAAEKPPTSIQCLNANTGAIIFTTPLSENKYLKDGIRYKDGFVVSSYNEFYNLDSKGKLIKQLKLN
;
A
#
# COMPACT_ATOMS: atom_id res chain seq x y z
N MET A 1 6.20 43.21 -23.72
CA MET A 1 5.51 42.58 -22.57
C MET A 1 5.68 41.07 -22.70
N ALA A 2 6.31 40.41 -21.73
CA ALA A 2 6.60 38.98 -21.79
C ALA A 2 5.30 38.17 -21.60
N LYS A 3 4.94 37.34 -22.58
CA LYS A 3 3.83 36.39 -22.46
C LYS A 3 4.25 35.30 -21.48
N ASN A 4 3.67 35.32 -20.27
CA ASN A 4 3.80 34.22 -19.31
C ASN A 4 2.99 33.02 -19.83
N ILE A 5 3.67 31.99 -20.33
CA ILE A 5 3.03 30.71 -20.66
C ILE A 5 2.72 30.01 -19.34
N LYS A 6 1.46 30.06 -18.89
CA LYS A 6 0.99 29.19 -17.81
C LYS A 6 1.14 27.74 -18.29
N VAL A 7 1.81 26.92 -17.49
CA VAL A 7 1.97 25.50 -17.79
C VAL A 7 0.59 24.84 -17.80
N ILE A 8 0.20 24.26 -18.93
CA ILE A 8 -1.08 23.59 -19.10
C ILE A 8 -1.00 22.22 -18.42
N GLN A 9 -1.78 22.05 -17.36
CA GLN A 9 -1.89 20.79 -16.62
C GLN A 9 -2.97 19.91 -17.26
N CYS A 10 -2.73 18.60 -17.25
CA CYS A 10 -3.76 17.63 -17.62
C CYS A 10 -4.95 17.77 -16.67
N PRO A 11 -6.16 18.00 -17.18
CA PRO A 11 -7.35 18.21 -16.35
C PRO A 11 -7.74 16.95 -15.54
N LYS A 12 -7.29 15.76 -15.95
CA LYS A 12 -7.59 14.52 -15.24
C LYS A 12 -6.62 14.22 -14.11
N CYS A 13 -5.32 14.40 -14.31
CA CYS A 13 -4.31 13.97 -13.34
C CYS A 13 -3.35 15.07 -12.88
N GLY A 14 -3.55 16.32 -13.29
CA GLY A 14 -2.72 17.46 -12.92
C GLY A 14 -1.29 17.45 -13.49
N SER A 15 -0.90 16.40 -14.22
CA SER A 15 0.44 16.29 -14.82
C SER A 15 0.67 17.35 -15.88
N THR A 16 1.85 17.94 -15.89
CA THR A 16 2.29 18.90 -16.91
C THR A 16 2.93 18.24 -18.13
N GLU A 17 3.15 16.92 -18.09
CA GLU A 17 3.73 16.18 -19.20
C GLU A 17 2.67 15.83 -20.25
N LYS A 18 2.89 16.29 -21.49
CA LYS A 18 1.97 16.10 -22.59
C LYS A 18 2.69 16.03 -23.94
N THR A 19 2.04 15.36 -24.89
CA THR A 19 2.41 15.37 -26.31
C THR A 19 1.26 15.98 -27.09
N GLU A 20 1.56 16.95 -27.95
CA GLU A 20 0.58 17.49 -28.90
C GLU A 20 0.34 16.47 -30.02
N VAL A 21 -0.90 16.02 -30.17
CA VAL A 21 -1.27 15.00 -31.17
C VAL A 21 -1.78 15.61 -32.48
N LYS A 22 -2.33 16.82 -32.40
CA LYS A 22 -2.71 17.72 -33.52
C LYS A 22 -2.86 19.14 -32.93
N PRO A 23 -2.90 20.20 -33.75
CA PRO A 23 -2.98 21.59 -33.26
C PRO A 23 -4.07 21.75 -32.19
N ASP A 24 -3.69 22.27 -31.03
CA ASP A 24 -4.53 22.51 -29.83
C ASP A 24 -5.07 21.26 -29.11
N PHE A 25 -4.71 20.05 -29.54
CA PHE A 25 -5.06 18.78 -28.88
C PHE A 25 -3.83 18.12 -28.26
N PHE A 26 -3.92 17.84 -26.97
CA PHE A 26 -2.85 17.30 -26.16
C PHE A 26 -3.24 15.94 -25.59
N ARG A 27 -2.31 14.99 -25.60
CA ARG A 27 -2.39 13.75 -24.84
C ARG A 27 -1.46 13.83 -23.64
N CYS A 28 -1.99 13.62 -22.44
CA CYS A 28 -1.19 13.57 -21.23
C CYS A 28 -0.32 12.31 -21.19
N ASN A 29 0.99 12.47 -21.01
CA ASN A 29 1.92 11.33 -20.97
C ASN A 29 1.81 10.53 -19.65
N ASN A 30 1.21 11.14 -18.64
CA ASN A 30 1.03 10.53 -17.32
C ASN A 30 -0.21 9.64 -17.22
N CYS A 31 -1.33 10.00 -17.85
CA CYS A 31 -2.61 9.27 -17.73
C CYS A 31 -3.29 8.97 -19.08
N ASN A 32 -2.62 9.23 -20.20
CA ASN A 32 -3.11 9.07 -21.57
C ASN A 32 -4.43 9.80 -21.89
N THR A 33 -4.84 10.76 -21.07
CA THR A 33 -6.04 11.56 -21.34
C THR A 33 -5.75 12.55 -22.46
N GLU A 34 -6.59 12.50 -23.48
CA GLU A 34 -6.62 13.50 -24.55
C GLU A 34 -7.54 14.65 -24.15
N TYR A 35 -7.08 15.88 -24.35
CA TYR A 35 -7.80 17.11 -24.03
C TYR A 35 -7.38 18.20 -25.01
N TYR A 36 -8.23 19.18 -25.26
CA TYR A 36 -7.93 20.31 -26.12
C TYR A 36 -8.16 21.63 -25.38
N LEU A 37 -7.55 22.69 -25.88
CA LEU A 37 -7.78 24.04 -25.39
C LEU A 37 -8.85 24.69 -26.27
N ASP A 38 -10.02 24.97 -25.69
CA ASP A 38 -11.02 25.80 -26.36
C ASP A 38 -10.69 27.28 -26.08
N ASN A 39 -10.69 28.11 -27.12
CA ASN A 39 -10.22 29.50 -27.07
C ASN A 39 -11.27 30.48 -26.49
N ASP A 40 -12.47 29.99 -26.18
CA ASP A 40 -13.54 30.80 -25.58
C ASP A 40 -13.75 30.38 -24.12
N ASP A 41 -13.28 31.21 -23.18
CA ASP A 41 -13.53 31.16 -21.73
C ASP A 41 -13.74 29.77 -21.08
N VAL A 42 -12.63 29.15 -20.62
CA VAL A 42 -12.53 28.09 -19.61
C VAL A 42 -13.67 27.05 -19.62
N ASN A 43 -13.83 26.30 -20.72
CA ASN A 43 -14.50 25.01 -20.68
C ASN A 43 -13.60 23.94 -21.33
N ILE A 44 -13.02 23.08 -20.49
CA ILE A 44 -12.23 21.94 -20.94
C ILE A 44 -13.19 20.78 -21.21
N ASN A 45 -13.49 20.56 -22.49
CA ASN A 45 -14.31 19.44 -22.92
C ASN A 45 -13.46 18.16 -23.00
N HIS A 46 -13.83 17.16 -22.21
CA HIS A 46 -13.18 15.86 -22.17
C HIS A 46 -13.89 14.87 -23.11
N ASN A 47 -13.19 14.36 -24.12
CA ASN A 47 -13.73 13.27 -24.93
C ASN A 47 -13.24 11.92 -24.37
N TYR A 48 -14.15 11.18 -23.74
CA TYR A 48 -13.90 9.79 -23.38
C TYR A 48 -14.22 8.92 -24.60
N ASN A 49 -13.19 8.43 -25.29
CA ASN A 49 -13.36 7.33 -26.25
C ASN A 49 -13.64 6.03 -25.47
N GLN A 50 -14.88 5.88 -25.02
CA GLN A 50 -15.45 4.60 -24.65
C GLN A 50 -16.21 4.12 -25.88
N ALA A 51 -15.69 3.09 -26.55
CA ALA A 51 -16.45 2.39 -27.58
C ALA A 51 -17.72 1.81 -26.92
N GLN A 52 -18.84 2.50 -27.10
CA GLN A 52 -20.16 2.03 -26.69
C GLN A 52 -21.04 1.99 -27.94
N ASN A 53 -21.42 0.78 -28.34
CA ASN A 53 -22.51 0.56 -29.28
C ASN A 53 -23.80 1.13 -28.66
N ILE A 54 -24.39 2.13 -29.29
CA ILE A 54 -25.69 2.69 -28.92
C ILE A 54 -26.76 2.08 -29.86
N PRO A 55 -27.81 1.43 -29.35
CA PRO A 55 -29.01 1.12 -30.13
C PRO A 55 -29.86 2.37 -30.34
N ALA A 56 -30.54 2.44 -31.49
CA ALA A 56 -31.34 3.57 -31.96
C ALA A 56 -32.43 4.05 -30.98
N PRO A 57 -32.82 5.34 -31.02
CA PRO A 57 -33.79 5.91 -30.10
C PRO A 57 -35.25 5.59 -30.50
N PHE A 58 -36.06 5.24 -29.50
CA PHE A 58 -37.51 5.17 -29.62
C PHE A 58 -38.13 6.57 -29.47
N ASN A 59 -38.88 6.99 -30.49
CA ASN A 59 -39.81 8.11 -30.43
C ASN A 59 -40.95 7.82 -29.47
N THR A 60 -41.31 8.77 -28.59
CA THR A 60 -42.66 8.84 -28.04
C THR A 60 -43.15 10.29 -27.97
N SER A 61 -44.35 10.48 -28.50
CA SER A 61 -45.08 11.73 -28.69
C SER A 61 -45.85 12.16 -27.44
N ASN A 62 -46.02 13.48 -27.32
CA ASN A 62 -46.82 14.21 -26.32
C ASN A 62 -48.31 13.86 -26.31
N THR A 63 -48.94 13.75 -25.12
CA THR A 63 -50.23 14.41 -24.71
C THR A 63 -50.65 14.03 -23.25
N PRO A 64 -51.58 14.74 -22.58
CA PRO A 64 -51.38 15.23 -21.21
C PRO A 64 -52.21 14.51 -20.12
N LYS A 65 -51.59 14.22 -18.97
CA LYS A 65 -52.29 13.81 -17.72
C LYS A 65 -51.64 14.41 -16.46
N LYS A 66 -51.42 15.73 -16.45
CA LYS A 66 -50.70 16.41 -15.35
C LYS A 66 -51.55 16.86 -14.14
N VAL A 67 -52.86 16.59 -14.10
CA VAL A 67 -53.72 17.06 -12.98
C VAL A 67 -53.96 15.99 -11.90
N ILE A 68 -53.82 14.70 -12.23
CA ILE A 68 -54.08 13.59 -11.29
C ILE A 68 -52.88 13.33 -10.36
N TYR A 69 -51.65 13.54 -10.84
CA TYR A 69 -50.44 13.31 -10.05
C TYR A 69 -50.20 14.35 -8.95
N ALA A 70 -50.65 15.60 -9.13
CA ALA A 70 -50.49 16.65 -8.13
C ALA A 70 -51.34 16.39 -6.87
N ILE A 71 -52.54 15.82 -7.04
CA ILE A 71 -53.47 15.51 -5.94
C ILE A 71 -52.99 14.27 -5.16
N LEU A 72 -52.41 13.27 -5.83
CA LEU A 72 -51.85 12.09 -5.17
C LEU A 72 -50.60 12.43 -4.35
N ILE A 73 -49.75 13.35 -4.83
CA ILE A 73 -48.54 13.77 -4.11
C ILE A 73 -48.89 14.61 -2.88
N SER A 74 -49.91 15.48 -2.95
CA SER A 74 -50.32 16.27 -1.77
C SER A 74 -50.93 15.41 -0.66
N LEU A 75 -51.64 14.33 -1.02
CA LEU A 75 -52.26 13.41 -0.06
C LEU A 75 -51.21 12.55 0.66
N ILE A 76 -50.12 12.16 -0.02
CA ILE A 76 -48.99 11.43 0.56
C ILE A 76 -48.17 12.32 1.51
N ILE A 77 -47.95 13.60 1.15
CA ILE A 77 -47.23 14.55 2.00
C ILE A 77 -48.05 14.90 3.26
N PHE A 78 -49.37 15.03 3.12
CA PHE A 78 -50.26 15.27 4.26
C PHE A 78 -50.32 14.05 5.21
N LEU A 79 -50.32 12.82 4.68
CA LEU A 79 -50.28 11.60 5.49
C LEU A 79 -48.97 11.47 6.29
N PHE A 80 -47.83 11.88 5.69
CA PHE A 80 -46.53 11.93 6.38
C PHE A 80 -46.49 12.96 7.52
N PHE A 81 -47.22 14.07 7.39
CA PHE A 81 -47.29 15.12 8.42
C PHE A 81 -48.18 14.72 9.61
N VAL A 82 -49.28 13.99 9.35
CA VAL A 82 -50.18 13.49 10.40
C VAL A 82 -49.52 12.36 11.23
N ILE A 83 -48.67 11.52 10.62
CA ILE A 83 -47.90 10.49 11.37
C ILE A 83 -46.86 11.13 12.31
N LYS A 84 -46.26 12.27 11.92
CA LYS A 84 -45.33 13.02 12.79
C LYS A 84 -46.04 13.76 13.94
N LEU A 85 -47.31 14.15 13.79
CA LEU A 85 -48.06 14.77 14.89
C LEU A 85 -48.69 13.74 15.85
N ALA A 86 -48.92 12.49 15.41
CA ALA A 86 -49.46 11.43 16.27
C ALA A 86 -48.39 10.73 17.15
N THR A 87 -47.12 11.13 17.08
CA THR A 87 -46.03 10.62 17.94
C THR A 87 -45.50 11.64 18.97
N CYS A 88 -46.30 12.65 19.30
CA CYS A 88 -46.05 13.51 20.45
C CYS A 88 -46.93 13.07 21.64
N ASN A 89 -46.43 12.13 22.45
CA ASN A 89 -46.52 12.22 23.91
C ASN A 89 -45.82 11.04 24.60
N SER A 90 -44.72 11.37 25.27
CA SER A 90 -44.45 11.11 26.70
C SER A 90 -42.95 10.91 26.85
N SER A 91 -42.29 11.86 27.51
CA SER A 91 -40.90 11.70 27.91
C SER A 91 -40.81 10.49 28.84
N PRO A 92 -40.10 9.41 28.49
CA PRO A 92 -39.74 8.43 29.48
C PRO A 92 -38.67 9.11 30.33
N ARG A 93 -39.02 9.32 31.60
CA ARG A 93 -38.08 9.57 32.69
C ARG A 93 -36.84 8.68 32.46
N SER A 94 -35.66 9.29 32.40
CA SER A 94 -34.40 8.57 32.15
C SER A 94 -34.18 7.54 33.27
N THR A 95 -34.65 6.32 33.06
CA THR A 95 -34.14 5.14 33.73
C THR A 95 -32.69 5.02 33.28
N ASN A 96 -31.76 5.03 34.24
CA ASN A 96 -30.33 4.91 34.02
C ASN A 96 -30.04 3.79 33.00
N SER A 97 -29.85 4.16 31.74
CA SER A 97 -29.20 3.28 30.78
C SER A 97 -27.76 3.22 31.22
N SER A 98 -27.33 2.08 31.73
CA SER A 98 -25.91 1.76 31.87
C SER A 98 -25.20 2.18 30.59
N THR A 99 -24.39 3.24 30.65
CA THR A 99 -23.61 3.74 29.53
C THR A 99 -22.72 2.60 29.04
N LEU A 100 -23.05 2.04 27.87
CA LEU A 100 -22.16 1.08 27.21
C LEU A 100 -20.88 1.86 26.89
N GLY A 101 -19.79 1.51 27.55
CA GLY A 101 -18.52 2.22 27.41
C GLY A 101 -18.06 2.28 25.95
N GLU A 102 -17.44 3.38 25.56
CA GLU A 102 -16.90 3.55 24.21
C GLU A 102 -15.61 2.73 24.05
N VAL A 103 -15.53 1.91 23.01
CA VAL A 103 -14.36 1.09 22.69
C VAL A 103 -13.61 1.72 21.51
N ARG A 104 -12.34 2.06 21.73
CA ARG A 104 -11.48 2.65 20.68
C ARG A 104 -10.13 1.95 20.62
N TRP A 105 -9.52 1.92 19.43
CA TRP A 105 -8.10 1.58 19.32
C TRP A 105 -7.27 2.69 19.98
N ASN A 106 -6.48 2.31 20.98
CA ASN A 106 -5.50 3.20 21.59
C ASN A 106 -4.27 3.34 20.67
N ARG A 107 -3.75 2.18 20.26
CA ARG A 107 -2.71 2.04 19.25
C ARG A 107 -2.96 0.76 18.46
N SER A 108 -2.77 0.81 17.15
CA SER A 108 -2.94 -0.34 16.27
C SER A 108 -1.99 -0.28 15.07
N GLU A 109 -1.64 -1.47 14.58
CA GLU A 109 -1.06 -1.67 13.27
C GLU A 109 -2.07 -2.35 12.35
N LYS A 110 -1.95 -2.06 11.05
CA LYS A 110 -2.91 -2.50 10.05
C LYS A 110 -2.20 -3.07 8.82
N LEU A 111 -2.77 -4.13 8.25
CA LEU A 111 -2.24 -4.80 7.07
C LEU A 111 -3.40 -5.23 6.15
N ALA A 112 -3.38 -4.77 4.90
CA ALA A 112 -4.28 -5.32 3.88
C ALA A 112 -3.78 -6.71 3.43
N PHE A 113 -4.69 -7.66 3.29
CA PHE A 113 -4.37 -8.99 2.76
C PHE A 113 -5.52 -9.57 1.93
N VAL A 114 -5.22 -10.60 1.15
CA VAL A 114 -6.24 -11.38 0.42
C VAL A 114 -6.59 -12.63 1.23
N SER A 115 -7.85 -12.84 1.59
CA SER A 115 -8.28 -14.04 2.28
C SER A 115 -8.11 -15.32 1.44
N GLY A 116 -8.21 -16.50 2.06
CA GLY A 116 -8.22 -17.77 1.34
C GLY A 116 -9.34 -17.88 0.28
N ALA A 117 -10.42 -17.11 0.44
CA ALA A 117 -11.52 -17.00 -0.53
C ALA A 117 -11.27 -15.94 -1.63
N GLY A 118 -10.08 -15.34 -1.70
CA GLY A 118 -9.74 -14.32 -2.71
C GLY A 118 -10.31 -12.92 -2.45
N LYS A 119 -10.93 -12.69 -1.29
CA LYS A 119 -11.52 -11.38 -0.93
C LYS A 119 -10.50 -10.46 -0.25
N PRO A 120 -10.54 -9.14 -0.52
CA PRO A 120 -9.70 -8.17 0.17
C PRO A 120 -10.15 -7.96 1.62
N MET A 121 -9.22 -8.06 2.55
CA MET A 121 -9.44 -7.93 3.99
C MET A 121 -8.38 -7.00 4.60
N ILE A 122 -8.66 -6.50 5.80
CA ILE A 122 -7.70 -5.74 6.61
C ILE A 122 -7.56 -6.45 7.97
N LEU A 123 -6.33 -6.80 8.34
CA LEU A 123 -5.98 -7.25 9.68
C LEU A 123 -5.60 -6.01 10.51
N ILE A 124 -6.22 -5.86 11.68
CA ILE A 124 -5.91 -4.82 12.65
C ILE A 124 -5.43 -5.50 13.92
N VAL A 125 -4.24 -5.16 14.40
CA VAL A 125 -3.68 -5.68 15.65
C VAL A 125 -3.31 -4.53 16.56
N GLY A 126 -3.62 -4.64 17.85
CA GLY A 126 -3.31 -3.55 18.76
C GLY A 126 -3.99 -3.63 20.10
N LYS A 127 -4.01 -2.49 20.79
CA LYS A 127 -4.59 -2.31 22.12
C LYS A 127 -5.88 -1.51 22.01
N LYS A 128 -6.95 -2.00 22.61
CA LYS A 128 -8.24 -1.30 22.72
C LYS A 128 -8.43 -0.77 24.14
N SER A 129 -8.91 0.47 24.23
CA SER A 129 -9.33 1.10 25.48
C SER A 129 -10.84 1.14 25.60
N PHE A 130 -11.33 0.93 26.82
CA PHE A 130 -12.75 0.81 27.15
C PHE A 130 -13.14 1.94 28.12
N TYR A 131 -13.60 3.07 27.58
CA TYR A 131 -13.94 4.26 28.37
C TYR A 131 -15.39 4.25 28.87
N GLY A 132 -15.65 4.70 30.10
CA GLY A 132 -17.01 4.99 30.57
C GLY A 132 -17.86 3.77 31.00
N SER A 133 -17.25 2.60 31.14
CA SER A 133 -17.90 1.44 31.77
C SER A 133 -17.74 1.52 33.30
N ALA A 134 -18.85 1.39 34.03
CA ALA A 134 -18.84 1.32 35.50
C ALA A 134 -18.11 0.07 36.04
N ASN A 135 -17.78 -0.89 35.17
CA ASN A 135 -17.03 -2.09 35.54
C ASN A 135 -15.52 -1.83 35.52
N LYS A 136 -14.90 -1.89 36.70
CA LYS A 136 -13.44 -1.85 36.92
C LYS A 136 -12.65 -2.98 36.22
N GLU A 137 -13.34 -3.96 35.63
CA GLU A 137 -12.73 -5.06 34.87
C GLU A 137 -12.42 -4.71 33.41
N ASN A 138 -12.90 -3.57 32.91
CA ASN A 138 -12.63 -3.10 31.55
C ASN A 138 -11.26 -2.42 31.46
N LYS A 139 -10.21 -3.18 31.78
CA LYS A 139 -8.83 -2.79 31.48
C LYS A 139 -8.61 -2.85 29.97
N ASP A 140 -7.68 -2.04 29.49
CA ASP A 140 -7.26 -2.11 28.10
C ASP A 140 -6.80 -3.53 27.76
N LYS A 141 -7.19 -4.00 26.59
CA LYS A 141 -6.93 -5.37 26.13
C LYS A 141 -6.36 -5.37 24.72
N PHE A 142 -5.64 -6.43 24.38
CA PHE A 142 -5.03 -6.59 23.07
C PHE A 142 -5.91 -7.44 22.16
N PHE A 143 -6.04 -7.04 20.90
CA PHE A 143 -6.91 -7.70 19.94
C PHE A 143 -6.23 -7.85 18.58
N ALA A 144 -6.65 -8.90 17.86
CA ALA A 144 -6.51 -9.03 16.42
C ALA A 144 -7.91 -9.09 15.79
N GLU A 145 -8.21 -8.20 14.86
CA GLU A 145 -9.50 -8.11 14.18
C GLU A 145 -9.35 -8.19 12.67
N VAL A 146 -10.29 -8.90 12.04
CA VAL A 146 -10.36 -9.01 10.58
C VAL A 146 -11.56 -8.22 10.10
N TYR A 147 -11.28 -7.23 9.26
CA TYR A 147 -12.26 -6.34 8.66
C TYR A 147 -12.43 -6.66 7.17
N ASP A 148 -13.68 -6.84 6.74
CA ASP A 148 -14.02 -7.04 5.35
C ASP A 148 -14.17 -5.71 4.62
N VAL A 149 -13.31 -5.49 3.62
CA VAL A 149 -13.26 -4.26 2.84
C VAL A 149 -14.55 -4.03 2.04
N ALA A 150 -15.22 -5.10 1.62
CA ALA A 150 -16.43 -5.01 0.82
C ALA A 150 -17.68 -4.77 1.66
N THR A 151 -17.80 -5.45 2.81
CA THR A 151 -19.01 -5.37 3.66
C THR A 151 -18.90 -4.36 4.80
N GLU A 152 -17.72 -3.80 5.02
CA GLU A 152 -17.42 -2.81 6.06
C GLU A 152 -17.64 -3.33 7.49
N LYS A 153 -17.49 -4.64 7.68
CA LYS A 153 -17.77 -5.32 8.94
C LYS A 153 -16.54 -6.05 9.47
N ILE A 154 -16.43 -6.07 10.79
CA ILE A 154 -15.52 -6.98 11.49
C ILE A 154 -16.11 -8.38 11.37
N LEU A 155 -15.37 -9.30 10.73
CA LEU A 155 -15.74 -10.69 10.57
C LEU A 155 -15.27 -11.55 11.75
N LYS A 156 -14.14 -11.17 12.35
CA LYS A 156 -13.55 -11.89 13.48
C LYS A 156 -12.85 -10.90 14.40
N SER A 157 -13.04 -11.09 15.70
CA SER A 157 -12.30 -10.40 16.76
C SER A 157 -11.76 -11.44 17.73
N THR A 158 -10.45 -11.40 17.97
CA THR A 158 -9.74 -12.36 18.82
C THR A 158 -8.98 -11.58 19.88
N GLU A 159 -9.32 -11.79 21.15
CA GLU A 159 -8.56 -11.24 22.27
C GLU A 159 -7.23 -11.99 22.41
N LEU A 160 -6.13 -11.24 22.50
CA LEU A 160 -4.78 -11.77 22.62
C LEU A 160 -4.40 -11.85 24.10
N GLN A 161 -3.90 -13.00 24.52
CA GLN A 161 -3.54 -13.28 25.92
C GLN A 161 -2.03 -13.23 26.13
N GLY A 162 -1.62 -13.02 27.37
CA GLY A 162 -0.20 -13.09 27.78
C GLY A 162 0.68 -11.98 27.22
N ILE A 163 0.10 -10.82 26.89
CA ILE A 163 0.82 -9.62 26.48
C ILE A 163 0.87 -8.67 27.69
N SER A 164 2.09 -8.34 28.11
CA SER A 164 2.31 -7.33 29.16
C SER A 164 2.13 -5.93 28.59
N ASP A 165 1.55 -5.04 29.39
CA ASP A 165 1.50 -3.62 29.06
C ASP A 165 2.90 -3.01 29.02
N ALA A 166 3.17 -2.21 27.98
CA ALA A 166 4.43 -1.52 27.77
C ALA A 166 4.19 0.00 27.73
N SER A 167 5.21 0.78 28.09
CA SER A 167 5.12 2.24 28.13
C SER A 167 4.86 2.88 26.76
N SER A 168 5.33 2.27 25.67
CA SER A 168 5.18 2.81 24.31
C SER A 168 4.31 1.98 23.36
N ASN A 169 3.74 0.83 23.78
CA ASN A 169 2.91 -0.06 22.94
C ASN A 169 3.50 -0.34 21.53
N ASP A 170 4.58 -1.11 21.40
CA ASP A 170 5.23 -1.37 20.11
C ASP A 170 4.58 -2.57 19.39
N PHE A 171 3.83 -2.29 18.32
CA PHE A 171 3.18 -3.31 17.51
C PHE A 171 3.75 -3.28 16.10
N GLN A 172 3.87 -4.45 15.50
CA GLN A 172 4.32 -4.61 14.11
C GLN A 172 3.49 -5.69 13.43
N VAL A 173 3.23 -5.53 12.13
CA VAL A 173 2.55 -6.54 11.31
C VAL A 173 3.19 -6.60 9.94
N ARG A 174 3.42 -7.81 9.41
CA ARG A 174 4.08 -8.00 8.12
C ARG A 174 3.57 -9.26 7.41
N SER A 175 3.42 -9.15 6.09
CA SER A 175 3.31 -10.32 5.21
C SER A 175 4.70 -10.73 4.73
N PHE A 176 5.03 -11.99 4.86
CA PHE A 176 6.22 -12.57 4.24
C PHE A 176 5.91 -12.97 2.79
N ILE A 177 6.96 -13.11 1.98
CA ILE A 177 6.87 -13.43 0.56
C ILE A 177 6.21 -14.78 0.27
N ASN A 178 6.28 -15.72 1.23
CA ASN A 178 5.59 -17.02 1.15
C ASN A 178 4.08 -16.91 1.43
N GLY A 179 3.58 -15.72 1.75
CA GLY A 179 2.17 -15.45 2.05
C GLY A 179 1.80 -15.56 3.53
N ASP A 180 2.72 -16.02 4.39
CA ASP A 180 2.52 -16.01 5.84
C ASP A 180 2.36 -14.59 6.35
N ILE A 181 1.53 -14.41 7.37
CA ILE A 181 1.37 -13.13 8.06
C ILE A 181 1.76 -13.33 9.52
N TYR A 182 2.70 -12.51 9.97
CA TYR A 182 3.12 -12.44 11.36
C TYR A 182 2.83 -11.06 11.92
N PHE A 183 2.63 -10.99 13.24
CA PHE A 183 2.62 -9.74 13.96
C PHE A 183 3.27 -9.88 15.32
N ILE A 184 3.84 -8.77 15.79
CA ILE A 184 4.62 -8.68 17.02
C ILE A 184 3.92 -7.73 17.96
N MET A 185 3.77 -8.14 19.23
CA MET A 185 3.16 -7.33 20.28
C MET A 185 4.20 -7.03 21.36
N ASN A 186 4.43 -5.74 21.62
CA ASN A 186 5.34 -5.20 22.64
C ASN A 186 6.74 -5.83 22.61
N LYS A 187 7.26 -6.09 21.41
CA LYS A 187 8.57 -6.72 21.16
C LYS A 187 8.81 -8.04 21.91
N THR A 188 7.77 -8.70 22.40
CA THR A 188 7.92 -9.86 23.31
C THR A 188 7.12 -11.07 22.84
N LYS A 189 6.04 -10.84 22.10
CA LYS A 189 5.17 -11.90 21.57
C LYS A 189 5.10 -11.84 20.06
N VAL A 190 5.25 -13.00 19.43
CA VAL A 190 5.03 -13.16 17.98
C VAL A 190 3.83 -14.07 17.75
N PHE A 191 2.93 -13.62 16.89
CA PHE A 191 1.77 -14.37 16.48
C PHE A 191 1.83 -14.63 14.98
N LYS A 192 1.30 -15.78 14.57
CA LYS A 192 1.00 -16.09 13.16
C LYS A 192 -0.50 -16.01 12.93
N PHE A 193 -0.88 -15.40 11.82
CA PHE A 193 -2.26 -15.24 11.40
C PHE A 193 -2.60 -16.16 10.21
N ASP A 194 -3.69 -16.90 10.32
CA ASP A 194 -4.23 -17.74 9.25
C ASP A 194 -5.23 -16.94 8.40
N ARG A 195 -4.91 -16.73 7.12
CA ARG A 195 -5.71 -15.95 6.16
C ARG A 195 -6.98 -16.66 5.68
N THR A 196 -7.10 -17.95 5.93
CA THR A 196 -8.24 -18.78 5.53
C THR A 196 -9.26 -18.84 6.65
N ASN A 197 -8.80 -19.15 7.87
CA ASN A 197 -9.69 -19.35 9.03
C ASN A 197 -9.79 -18.14 9.96
N TYR A 198 -8.98 -17.10 9.72
CA TYR A 198 -8.85 -15.91 10.56
C TYR A 198 -8.45 -16.24 12.00
N SER A 199 -7.76 -17.37 12.19
CA SER A 199 -7.23 -17.78 13.49
C SER A 199 -5.88 -17.12 13.74
N VAL A 200 -5.58 -16.96 15.02
CA VAL A 200 -4.32 -16.41 15.51
C VAL A 200 -3.69 -17.44 16.42
N SER A 201 -2.41 -17.72 16.22
CA SER A 201 -1.63 -18.62 17.07
C SER A 201 -0.40 -17.90 17.62
N ASP A 202 -0.16 -17.99 18.93
CA ASP A 202 1.11 -17.58 19.55
C ASP A 202 2.22 -18.51 19.04
N GLN A 203 3.28 -17.92 18.46
CA GLN A 203 4.43 -18.61 17.90
C GLN A 203 5.72 -18.28 18.66
N THR A 204 5.66 -17.54 19.77
CA THR A 204 6.83 -17.01 20.49
C THR A 204 7.85 -18.10 20.85
N VAL A 205 7.40 -19.32 21.16
CA VAL A 205 8.28 -20.47 21.44
C VAL A 205 8.46 -21.34 20.19
N ASN A 206 7.36 -21.70 19.53
CA ASN A 206 7.36 -22.66 18.43
C ASN A 206 8.17 -22.19 17.21
N LEU A 207 8.26 -20.88 16.99
CA LEU A 207 9.03 -20.29 15.90
C LEU A 207 10.53 -20.56 16.03
N PHE A 208 11.04 -20.67 17.26
CA PHE A 208 12.48 -20.78 17.55
C PHE A 208 12.89 -22.15 18.09
N LYS A 209 11.97 -23.11 18.15
CA LYS A 209 12.17 -24.40 18.80
C LYS A 209 13.35 -25.22 18.25
N ASN A 210 13.69 -25.02 16.98
CA ASN A 210 14.76 -25.74 16.28
C ASN A 210 16.11 -25.02 16.33
N ALA A 211 16.19 -23.87 17.01
CA ALA A 211 17.37 -23.01 17.03
C ALA A 211 17.95 -22.91 18.45
N PRO A 212 18.97 -23.74 18.79
CA PRO A 212 19.57 -23.81 20.13
C PRO A 212 20.12 -22.47 20.65
N GLN A 213 20.47 -21.56 19.74
CA GLN A 213 20.94 -20.22 20.06
C GLN A 213 19.93 -19.39 20.86
N PHE A 214 18.65 -19.76 20.86
CA PHE A 214 17.59 -19.11 21.64
C PHE A 214 17.28 -19.80 22.97
N SER A 215 18.10 -20.76 23.40
CA SER A 215 17.89 -21.53 24.64
C SER A 215 17.87 -20.66 25.91
N ALA A 216 18.56 -19.52 25.92
CA ALA A 216 18.49 -18.54 27.02
C ALA A 216 17.13 -17.83 27.12
N GLY A 217 16.27 -17.97 26.10
CA GLY A 217 15.01 -17.24 25.96
C GLY A 217 15.18 -15.90 25.24
N ILE A 218 14.05 -15.28 24.90
CA ILE A 218 13.97 -14.06 24.09
C ILE A 218 13.67 -12.87 25.02
N ALA A 219 14.56 -11.88 25.02
CA ALA A 219 14.36 -10.61 25.71
C ALA A 219 13.59 -9.61 24.83
N SER A 220 13.88 -9.58 23.53
CA SER A 220 13.11 -8.78 22.57
C SER A 220 13.11 -9.38 21.17
N ILE A 221 12.08 -9.05 20.39
CA ILE A 221 11.87 -9.48 19.02
C ILE A 221 11.24 -8.38 18.17
N GLU A 222 11.77 -8.21 16.97
CA GLU A 222 11.28 -7.29 15.94
C GLU A 222 11.39 -7.99 14.58
N PHE A 223 10.69 -7.48 13.56
CA PHE A 223 11.04 -7.88 12.20
C PHE A 223 12.41 -7.27 11.81
N VAL A 224 13.16 -7.96 10.96
CA VAL A 224 14.30 -7.33 10.27
C VAL A 224 13.79 -6.19 9.38
N TYR A 225 14.67 -5.30 8.93
CA TYR A 225 14.27 -4.25 7.99
C TYR A 225 13.70 -4.84 6.68
N ASP A 226 12.77 -4.14 6.02
CA ASP A 226 12.09 -4.64 4.81
C ASP A 226 13.08 -5.02 3.69
N ASN A 227 14.20 -4.30 3.59
CA ASN A 227 15.25 -4.61 2.62
C ASN A 227 16.10 -5.82 3.00
N TYR A 228 16.05 -6.30 4.25
CA TYR A 228 16.86 -7.43 4.76
C TYR A 228 16.20 -8.80 4.58
N GLY A 229 14.96 -8.85 4.06
CA GLY A 229 14.23 -10.10 3.81
C GLY A 229 13.16 -10.39 4.87
N ASP A 230 12.75 -11.67 4.94
CA ASP A 230 11.66 -12.12 5.80
C ASP A 230 12.19 -12.82 7.04
N GLY A 231 12.61 -12.02 8.02
CA GLY A 231 13.21 -12.53 9.24
C GLY A 231 12.84 -11.74 10.48
N PHE A 232 13.39 -12.20 11.60
CA PHE A 232 13.27 -11.60 12.91
C PHE A 232 14.64 -11.18 13.41
N ASN A 233 14.72 -9.96 13.94
CA ASN A 233 15.84 -9.47 14.72
C ASN A 233 15.49 -9.69 16.20
N THR A 234 16.34 -10.39 16.94
CA THR A 234 16.06 -10.85 18.29
C THR A 234 17.21 -10.57 19.23
N ILE A 235 16.89 -10.17 20.46
CA ILE A 235 17.84 -10.10 21.56
C ILE A 235 17.48 -11.22 22.54
N THR A 236 18.44 -12.08 22.86
CA THR A 236 18.28 -13.15 23.85
C THR A 236 18.44 -12.62 25.28
N ASN A 237 17.98 -13.37 26.28
CA ASN A 237 18.11 -12.95 27.70
C ASN A 237 19.56 -12.82 28.19
N ASP A 238 20.51 -13.50 27.53
CA ASP A 238 21.95 -13.38 27.78
C ASP A 238 22.62 -12.28 26.91
N GLY A 239 21.85 -11.51 26.14
CA GLY A 239 22.29 -10.29 25.48
C GLY A 239 22.80 -10.45 24.04
N ASN A 240 22.63 -11.62 23.43
CA ASN A 240 23.05 -11.84 22.04
C ASN A 240 22.03 -11.27 21.05
N ASN A 241 22.53 -10.54 20.05
CA ASN A 241 21.72 -10.07 18.92
C ASN A 241 21.81 -11.06 17.75
N LEU A 242 20.68 -11.67 17.42
CA LEU A 242 20.57 -12.75 16.44
C LEU A 242 19.46 -12.47 15.42
N PHE A 243 19.72 -12.86 14.18
CA PHE A 243 18.79 -12.76 13.06
C PHE A 243 18.30 -14.16 12.70
N TYR A 244 17.00 -14.39 12.77
CA TYR A 244 16.39 -15.67 12.40
C TYR A 244 15.48 -15.52 11.17
N TYR A 245 15.72 -16.36 10.16
CA TYR A 245 14.93 -16.38 8.93
C TYR A 245 14.21 -17.73 8.83
N PRO A 246 12.90 -17.80 9.14
CA PRO A 246 12.20 -19.07 9.27
C PRO A 246 12.05 -19.85 7.95
N GLN A 247 12.07 -19.20 6.79
CA GLN A 247 11.96 -19.89 5.50
C GLN A 247 13.23 -20.64 5.12
N VAL A 248 14.40 -20.18 5.58
CA VAL A 248 15.68 -20.88 5.43
C VAL A 248 16.04 -21.70 6.68
N ASP A 249 15.23 -21.60 7.73
CA ASP A 249 15.45 -22.15 9.07
C ASP A 249 16.89 -21.95 9.57
N LYS A 250 17.37 -20.71 9.51
CA LYS A 250 18.76 -20.37 9.85
C LYS A 250 18.86 -19.13 10.73
N VAL A 251 19.75 -19.24 11.72
CA VAL A 251 20.17 -18.16 12.62
C VAL A 251 21.49 -17.59 12.15
N TYR A 252 21.62 -16.28 12.22
CA TYR A 252 22.81 -15.53 11.87
C TYR A 252 23.14 -14.54 12.99
N THR A 253 24.42 -14.33 13.24
CA THR A 253 24.90 -13.10 13.86
C THR A 253 24.71 -11.91 12.90
N LYS A 254 24.94 -10.69 13.39
CA LYS A 254 24.82 -9.49 12.55
C LYS A 254 25.73 -9.52 11.32
N ASP A 255 26.99 -9.91 11.50
CA ASP A 255 27.98 -9.91 10.43
C ASP A 255 27.67 -11.04 9.42
N GLU A 256 27.30 -12.23 9.90
CA GLU A 256 26.88 -13.33 9.03
C GLU A 256 25.62 -12.99 8.24
N ALA A 257 24.65 -12.26 8.83
CA ALA A 257 23.46 -11.83 8.14
C ALA A 257 23.78 -10.79 7.05
N TYR A 258 24.73 -9.90 7.31
CA TYR A 258 25.23 -8.94 6.33
C TYR A 258 25.87 -9.67 5.14
N ASP A 259 26.85 -10.54 5.40
CA ASP A 259 27.55 -11.31 4.37
C ASP A 259 26.57 -12.18 3.56
N ALA A 260 25.64 -12.85 4.25
CA ALA A 260 24.59 -13.66 3.63
C ALA A 260 23.55 -12.86 2.83
N GLY A 261 23.48 -11.54 3.00
CA GLY A 261 22.58 -10.65 2.27
C GLY A 261 23.20 -10.00 1.04
N HIS A 262 24.52 -9.75 1.05
CA HIS A 262 25.20 -8.88 0.09
C HIS A 262 25.99 -9.65 -0.98
N ASP A 263 26.56 -10.80 -0.65
CA ASP A 263 27.48 -11.47 -1.58
C ASP A 263 26.75 -12.50 -2.45
N MET A 264 27.16 -12.61 -3.72
CA MET A 264 26.69 -13.69 -4.61
C MET A 264 27.23 -15.06 -4.18
N ILE A 265 28.38 -15.09 -3.51
CA ILE A 265 29.08 -16.31 -3.07
C ILE A 265 28.38 -16.96 -1.87
N THR A 266 27.77 -16.14 -1.00
CA THR A 266 27.11 -16.60 0.23
C THR A 266 25.66 -17.02 0.01
N LEU A 267 25.17 -17.04 -1.25
CA LEU A 267 23.83 -17.52 -1.57
C LEU A 267 23.67 -18.98 -1.14
N LEU A 268 22.56 -19.24 -0.44
CA LEU A 268 22.16 -20.59 -0.13
C LEU A 268 21.90 -21.41 -1.41
N PRO A 269 22.22 -22.72 -1.41
CA PRO A 269 21.86 -23.62 -2.50
C PRO A 269 20.35 -23.56 -2.79
N GLY A 270 19.97 -23.64 -4.07
CA GLY A 270 18.57 -23.56 -4.49
C GLY A 270 18.02 -22.14 -4.72
N ALA A 271 18.88 -21.12 -4.69
CA ALA A 271 18.48 -19.76 -5.04
C ALA A 271 17.95 -19.65 -6.47
N GLN A 272 16.93 -18.80 -6.63
CA GLN A 272 16.16 -18.62 -7.86
C GLN A 272 16.39 -17.23 -8.44
N GLU A 273 16.21 -17.10 -9.75
CA GLU A 273 16.07 -15.80 -10.39
C GLU A 273 14.66 -15.26 -10.15
N LYS A 274 14.58 -14.00 -9.73
CA LYS A 274 13.33 -13.28 -9.50
C LYS A 274 13.37 -11.96 -10.22
N THR A 275 12.19 -11.51 -10.64
CA THR A 275 11.99 -10.17 -11.18
C THR A 275 11.51 -9.26 -10.06
N ALA A 276 12.09 -8.06 -9.98
CA ALA A 276 11.66 -7.00 -9.08
C ALA A 276 11.66 -5.65 -9.78
N PHE A 277 11.06 -4.67 -9.12
CA PHE A 277 10.95 -3.29 -9.59
C PHE A 277 11.41 -2.33 -8.51
N THR A 278 12.08 -1.26 -8.91
CA THR A 278 12.48 -0.18 -8.00
C THR A 278 12.54 1.14 -8.74
N PHE A 279 12.60 2.23 -7.99
CA PHE A 279 12.91 3.56 -8.53
C PHE A 279 14.38 3.90 -8.24
N SER A 280 15.08 4.42 -9.24
CA SER A 280 16.47 4.86 -9.07
C SER A 280 16.54 6.08 -8.15
N ARG A 281 17.69 6.23 -7.50
CA ARG A 281 18.05 7.48 -6.82
C ARG A 281 18.49 8.51 -7.86
N VAL A 282 18.32 9.78 -7.52
CA VAL A 282 18.86 10.89 -8.32
C VAL A 282 20.34 11.04 -7.98
N GLY A 283 21.19 10.83 -8.97
CA GLY A 283 22.63 10.96 -8.89
C GLY A 283 23.05 12.37 -8.50
N ARG A 284 23.89 12.48 -7.47
CA ARG A 284 24.46 13.79 -7.07
C ARG A 284 25.51 14.31 -8.05
N GLU A 285 26.08 13.42 -8.85
CA GLU A 285 27.24 13.70 -9.71
C GLU A 285 26.85 14.01 -11.16
N VAL A 286 25.62 13.66 -11.56
CA VAL A 286 25.10 13.90 -12.90
C VAL A 286 24.11 15.07 -12.87
N LYS A 287 24.41 16.12 -13.62
CA LYS A 287 23.50 17.27 -13.77
C LYS A 287 22.21 16.83 -14.45
N ASN A 288 21.07 17.31 -13.94
CA ASN A 288 19.74 17.03 -14.45
C ASN A 288 19.35 15.54 -14.46
N ASP A 289 19.95 14.74 -13.57
CA ASP A 289 19.49 13.36 -13.39
C ASP A 289 18.05 13.32 -12.88
N LYS A 290 17.34 12.25 -13.24
CA LYS A 290 15.94 12.04 -12.90
C LYS A 290 15.74 10.63 -12.35
N THR A 291 14.70 10.46 -11.55
CA THR A 291 14.31 9.15 -11.07
C THR A 291 13.78 8.29 -12.22
N HIS A 292 14.33 7.10 -12.37
CA HIS A 292 13.96 6.10 -13.37
C HIS A 292 13.23 4.92 -12.73
N LEU A 293 12.21 4.40 -13.40
CA LEU A 293 11.61 3.11 -13.04
C LEU A 293 12.48 1.99 -13.62
N VAL A 294 12.93 1.07 -12.77
CA VAL A 294 13.83 -0.02 -13.16
C VAL A 294 13.16 -1.35 -12.91
N LYS A 295 13.12 -2.20 -13.94
CA LYS A 295 12.85 -3.63 -13.83
C LYS A 295 14.18 -4.36 -13.80
N TYR A 296 14.38 -5.27 -12.85
CA TYR A 296 15.62 -6.01 -12.75
C TYR A 296 15.39 -7.47 -12.38
N ILE A 297 16.30 -8.32 -12.86
CA ILE A 297 16.39 -9.73 -12.50
C ILE A 297 17.50 -9.84 -11.46
N TYR A 298 17.21 -10.50 -10.35
CA TYR A 298 18.17 -10.73 -9.27
C TYR A 298 18.11 -12.19 -8.81
N LYS A 299 19.21 -12.66 -8.23
CA LYS A 299 19.30 -14.00 -7.65
C LYS A 299 18.99 -13.93 -6.16
N THR A 300 18.11 -14.78 -5.66
CA THR A 300 17.72 -14.77 -4.24
C THR A 300 17.26 -16.14 -3.76
N TYR A 301 17.49 -16.41 -2.49
CA TYR A 301 16.76 -17.46 -1.78
C TYR A 301 15.56 -16.79 -1.08
N VAL A 302 14.36 -17.24 -1.45
CA VAL A 302 13.10 -16.65 -1.01
C VAL A 302 13.01 -16.67 0.53
N GLY A 303 12.79 -15.51 1.13
CA GLY A 303 12.67 -15.32 2.58
C GLY A 303 13.97 -15.35 3.39
N GLY A 304 15.14 -15.48 2.75
CA GLY A 304 16.44 -15.36 3.43
C GLY A 304 16.95 -13.91 3.49
N PRO A 305 18.16 -13.70 4.05
CA PRO A 305 18.85 -12.42 4.02
C PRO A 305 19.01 -11.89 2.58
N LYS A 306 18.72 -10.61 2.38
CA LYS A 306 18.94 -9.92 1.10
C LYS A 306 19.32 -8.45 1.36
N ASP A 307 19.71 -7.76 0.30
CA ASP A 307 19.72 -6.30 0.25
C ASP A 307 18.98 -5.82 -1.01
N ASP A 308 18.52 -4.57 -1.00
CA ASP A 308 17.81 -4.00 -2.13
C ASP A 308 18.78 -3.46 -3.18
N ALA A 309 18.50 -3.80 -4.45
CA ALA A 309 19.28 -3.26 -5.56
C ALA A 309 19.12 -1.74 -5.64
N THR A 310 20.25 -1.02 -5.59
CA THR A 310 20.28 0.43 -5.72
C THR A 310 20.81 0.84 -7.09
N PHE A 311 20.02 1.61 -7.83
CA PHE A 311 20.37 2.17 -9.13
C PHE A 311 20.50 3.69 -9.01
N GLU A 312 21.57 4.25 -9.56
CA GLU A 312 21.90 5.67 -9.50
C GLU A 312 23.01 5.96 -10.53
N TRP A 313 22.91 7.05 -11.29
CA TRP A 313 24.03 7.51 -12.09
C TRP A 313 25.11 8.12 -11.20
N ARG A 314 26.25 7.44 -11.09
CA ARG A 314 27.40 7.91 -10.31
C ARG A 314 28.71 7.42 -10.89
N ASN A 315 29.80 8.08 -10.53
CA ASN A 315 31.14 7.64 -10.88
C ASN A 315 31.40 6.26 -10.29
N ASN A 316 31.89 5.37 -11.15
CA ASN A 316 32.42 4.10 -10.70
C ASN A 316 33.80 4.35 -10.08
N TYR A 317 33.88 4.33 -8.76
CA TYR A 317 35.15 4.47 -8.03
C TYR A 317 35.96 3.17 -7.98
N GLY A 318 35.46 2.09 -8.61
CA GLY A 318 36.07 0.76 -8.54
C GLY A 318 35.92 0.12 -7.15
N GLY A 319 36.10 -1.20 -7.06
CA GLY A 319 36.29 -1.86 -5.77
C GLY A 319 37.65 -1.50 -5.16
N LYS A 320 38.04 -2.20 -4.08
CA LYS A 320 39.43 -2.16 -3.57
C LYS A 320 40.38 -2.39 -4.76
N TYR A 321 41.32 -1.47 -4.96
CA TYR A 321 42.43 -1.46 -5.93
C TYR A 321 42.19 -0.73 -7.28
N THR A 322 42.86 0.43 -7.33
CA THR A 322 43.40 1.20 -8.46
C THR A 322 43.44 0.48 -9.82
N SER A 323 42.56 0.86 -10.74
CA SER A 323 42.80 0.73 -12.18
C SER A 323 42.15 1.89 -12.95
N ALA A 324 42.65 2.18 -14.15
CA ALA A 324 42.27 3.33 -14.97
C ALA A 324 40.81 3.31 -15.48
N GLU A 325 40.02 2.29 -15.15
CA GLU A 325 38.57 2.22 -15.41
C GLU A 325 37.72 3.03 -14.39
N ASN A 326 38.38 3.56 -13.36
CA ASN A 326 37.80 4.46 -12.37
C ASN A 326 37.47 5.82 -13.02
N ASN A 327 36.28 6.36 -12.72
CA ASN A 327 35.70 7.63 -13.24
C ASN A 327 34.80 7.52 -14.49
N LYS A 328 34.29 6.34 -14.85
CA LYS A 328 33.13 6.27 -15.75
C LYS A 328 31.84 6.41 -14.95
N VAL A 329 30.95 7.30 -15.38
CA VAL A 329 29.60 7.41 -14.84
C VAL A 329 28.80 6.18 -15.28
N VAL A 330 28.33 5.40 -14.31
CA VAL A 330 27.54 4.18 -14.53
C VAL A 330 26.24 4.24 -13.74
N PHE A 331 25.20 3.57 -14.23
CA PHE A 331 23.88 3.52 -13.57
C PHE A 331 23.79 2.45 -12.46
N LEU A 332 24.66 1.44 -12.55
CA LEU A 332 24.78 0.35 -11.59
C LEU A 332 26.26 0.07 -11.40
N THR A 333 26.80 0.33 -10.20
CA THR A 333 28.20 0.03 -9.89
C THR A 333 28.39 -1.46 -9.60
N SER A 334 29.62 -1.96 -9.70
CA SER A 334 29.93 -3.37 -9.40
C SER A 334 29.49 -3.76 -7.99
N PHE A 335 29.76 -2.91 -6.99
CA PHE A 335 29.29 -3.13 -5.61
C PHE A 335 27.77 -3.21 -5.51
N ALA A 336 27.02 -2.30 -6.15
CA ALA A 336 25.55 -2.31 -6.08
C ALA A 336 24.96 -3.51 -6.85
N LYS A 337 25.62 -3.94 -7.93
CA LYS A 337 25.26 -5.15 -8.68
C LYS A 337 25.43 -6.39 -7.80
N GLU A 338 26.54 -6.49 -7.08
CA GLU A 338 26.83 -7.61 -6.18
C GLU A 338 25.89 -7.62 -4.98
N SER A 339 25.81 -6.50 -4.23
CA SER A 339 24.94 -6.32 -3.05
C SER A 339 23.48 -6.64 -3.35
N GLY A 340 22.94 -6.07 -4.43
CA GLY A 340 21.57 -6.31 -4.87
C GLY A 340 21.38 -7.61 -5.64
N ARG A 341 22.44 -8.39 -5.81
CA ARG A 341 22.49 -9.66 -6.56
C ARG A 341 21.88 -9.56 -7.96
N VAL A 342 22.11 -8.43 -8.62
CA VAL A 342 21.50 -8.07 -9.89
C VAL A 342 22.19 -8.83 -11.03
N ILE A 343 21.38 -9.58 -11.79
CA ILE A 343 21.81 -10.30 -13.00
C ILE A 343 21.69 -9.37 -14.21
N SER A 344 20.53 -8.74 -14.39
CA SER A 344 20.24 -7.83 -15.50
C SER A 344 19.19 -6.80 -15.10
N TYR A 345 19.08 -5.71 -15.85
CA TYR A 345 18.06 -4.68 -15.62
C TYR A 345 17.65 -3.98 -16.92
N THR A 346 16.52 -3.29 -16.87
CA THR A 346 16.02 -2.43 -17.93
C THR A 346 15.34 -1.20 -17.32
N ILE A 347 15.63 -0.02 -17.86
CA ILE A 347 14.92 1.20 -17.51
C ILE A 347 13.59 1.19 -18.26
N MET A 348 12.49 1.15 -17.50
CA MET A 348 11.14 1.22 -18.06
C MET A 348 10.73 2.67 -18.18
N ARG A 349 10.07 3.01 -19.30
CA ARG A 349 9.52 4.35 -19.54
C ARG A 349 10.56 5.46 -19.34
N PRO A 350 11.75 5.38 -19.99
CA PRO A 350 12.85 6.33 -19.80
C PRO A 350 12.47 7.78 -20.15
N GLU A 351 11.42 7.97 -20.96
CA GLU A 351 10.88 9.27 -21.33
C GLU A 351 10.19 10.01 -20.17
N ARG A 352 9.74 9.29 -19.14
CA ARG A 352 8.84 9.84 -18.12
C ARG A 352 9.56 10.39 -16.90
N LEU A 353 8.99 11.43 -16.28
CA LEU A 353 9.40 11.90 -14.96
C LEU A 353 8.49 11.34 -13.86
N PHE A 354 9.12 11.02 -12.73
CA PHE A 354 8.45 10.57 -11.52
C PHE A 354 8.86 11.46 -10.34
N PHE A 355 7.89 12.04 -9.64
CA PHE A 355 8.15 12.85 -8.45
C PHE A 355 7.78 12.07 -7.20
N LYS A 356 8.74 11.92 -6.27
CA LYS A 356 8.59 11.12 -5.04
C LYS A 356 7.88 9.77 -5.26
N PRO A 357 8.30 8.96 -6.24
CA PRO A 357 7.58 7.74 -6.57
C PRO A 357 7.82 6.63 -5.55
N LYS A 358 6.92 5.64 -5.56
CA LYS A 358 7.01 4.45 -4.72
C LYS A 358 6.36 3.24 -5.40
N ILE A 359 6.95 2.07 -5.22
CA ILE A 359 6.34 0.78 -5.59
C ILE A 359 5.34 0.41 -4.51
N LEU A 360 4.09 0.13 -4.89
CA LEU A 360 3.03 -0.27 -3.97
C LEU A 360 2.82 -1.78 -3.97
N TYR A 361 2.83 -2.39 -5.16
CA TYR A 361 2.61 -3.81 -5.36
C TYR A 361 3.16 -4.23 -6.72
N PHE A 362 3.58 -5.47 -6.88
CA PHE A 362 3.83 -6.05 -8.19
C PHE A 362 3.66 -7.57 -8.19
N ASP A 363 3.34 -8.10 -9.37
CA ASP A 363 3.40 -9.52 -9.70
C ASP A 363 3.93 -9.66 -11.16
N ASN A 364 3.78 -10.84 -11.75
CA ASN A 364 4.25 -11.11 -13.11
C ASN A 364 3.43 -10.39 -14.22
N GLU A 365 2.26 -9.87 -13.89
CA GLU A 365 1.33 -9.25 -14.84
C GLU A 365 1.29 -7.73 -14.67
N VAL A 366 1.27 -7.25 -13.43
CA VAL A 366 1.04 -5.83 -13.10
C VAL A 366 2.06 -5.28 -12.12
N LEU A 367 2.30 -3.98 -12.26
CA LEU A 367 3.08 -3.17 -11.34
C LEU A 367 2.23 -1.97 -10.91
N LEU A 368 1.96 -1.86 -9.62
CA LEU A 368 1.25 -0.74 -9.02
C LEU A 368 2.26 0.22 -8.38
N ILE A 369 2.21 1.48 -8.80
CA ILE A 369 3.07 2.55 -8.30
C ILE A 369 2.25 3.73 -7.81
N SER A 370 2.85 4.53 -6.94
CA SER A 370 2.38 5.88 -6.65
C SER A 370 3.45 6.91 -6.98
N PHE A 371 3.03 8.13 -7.30
CA PHE A 371 3.91 9.27 -7.48
C PHE A 371 3.13 10.58 -7.32
N ASN A 372 3.85 11.65 -7.02
CA ASN A 372 3.33 13.01 -7.02
C ASN A 372 3.18 13.51 -8.46
N THR A 373 2.09 14.24 -8.74
CA THR A 373 1.78 14.69 -10.11
C THR A 373 2.73 15.77 -10.64
N THR A 374 3.38 16.52 -9.75
CA THR A 374 4.36 17.57 -10.06
C THR A 374 5.44 17.66 -8.97
N ALA A 375 6.44 18.53 -9.17
CA ALA A 375 7.48 18.84 -8.19
C ALA A 375 7.06 19.85 -7.10
N ALA A 376 5.79 20.28 -7.05
CA ALA A 376 5.33 21.22 -6.04
C ALA A 376 5.52 20.65 -4.61
N GLU A 377 5.33 21.49 -3.59
CA GLU A 377 5.52 21.07 -2.19
C GLU A 377 4.46 20.05 -1.75
N LYS A 378 3.18 20.27 -2.11
CA LYS A 378 2.03 19.42 -1.74
C LYS A 378 1.16 19.03 -2.95
N PRO A 379 1.73 18.41 -4.00
CA PRO A 379 1.00 18.03 -5.19
C PRO A 379 0.11 16.82 -4.86
N PRO A 380 -1.04 16.67 -5.55
CA PRO A 380 -1.83 15.46 -5.45
C PRO A 380 -1.01 14.20 -5.76
N THR A 381 -1.32 13.10 -5.07
CA THR A 381 -0.72 11.78 -5.37
C THR A 381 -1.55 11.07 -6.44
N SER A 382 -0.90 10.34 -7.35
CA SER A 382 -1.58 9.42 -8.27
C SER A 382 -1.20 7.97 -7.96
N ILE A 383 -2.17 7.07 -8.09
CA ILE A 383 -1.96 5.62 -8.14
C ILE A 383 -2.01 5.21 -9.61
N GLN A 384 -1.04 4.41 -10.06
CA GLN A 384 -1.00 3.94 -11.43
C GLN A 384 -0.64 2.47 -11.51
N CYS A 385 -1.38 1.75 -12.34
CA CYS A 385 -1.10 0.37 -12.67
C CYS A 385 -0.48 0.30 -14.06
N LEU A 386 0.63 -0.42 -14.16
CA LEU A 386 1.38 -0.69 -15.38
C LEU A 386 1.35 -2.19 -15.66
N ASN A 387 1.42 -2.56 -16.94
CA ASN A 387 1.78 -3.93 -17.31
C ASN A 387 3.24 -4.17 -16.90
N ALA A 388 3.50 -5.21 -16.10
CA ALA A 388 4.82 -5.52 -15.54
C ALA A 388 5.88 -5.87 -16.61
N ASN A 389 5.45 -6.26 -17.80
CA ASN A 389 6.34 -6.68 -18.89
C ASN A 389 6.63 -5.56 -19.88
N THR A 390 5.63 -4.77 -20.24
CA THR A 390 5.77 -3.74 -21.27
C THR A 390 5.89 -2.32 -20.71
N GLY A 391 5.50 -2.09 -19.45
CA GLY A 391 5.39 -0.75 -18.88
C GLY A 391 4.24 0.06 -19.46
N ALA A 392 3.34 -0.56 -20.24
CA ALA A 392 2.14 0.11 -20.73
C ALA A 392 1.23 0.48 -19.55
N ILE A 393 0.64 1.68 -19.58
CA ILE A 393 -0.30 2.12 -18.55
C ILE A 393 -1.60 1.34 -18.71
N ILE A 394 -2.03 0.66 -17.64
CA ILE A 394 -3.33 0.00 -17.57
C ILE A 394 -4.38 1.01 -17.09
N PHE A 395 -4.11 1.69 -15.98
CA PHE A 395 -4.95 2.78 -15.49
C PHE A 395 -4.16 3.79 -14.66
N THR A 396 -4.73 4.98 -14.46
CA THR A 396 -4.22 5.98 -13.52
C THR A 396 -5.39 6.57 -12.75
N THR A 397 -5.28 6.51 -11.42
CA THR A 397 -6.26 6.99 -10.45
C THR A 397 -5.67 8.17 -9.71
N PRO A 398 -6.06 9.42 -10.04
CA PRO A 398 -5.64 10.58 -9.29
C PRO A 398 -6.33 10.58 -7.91
N LEU A 399 -5.58 10.89 -6.86
CA LEU A 399 -6.15 11.29 -5.57
C LEU A 399 -6.28 12.81 -5.55
N SER A 400 -7.23 13.33 -4.77
CA SER A 400 -7.47 14.77 -4.66
C SER A 400 -6.41 15.50 -3.82
N GLU A 401 -5.67 14.78 -2.99
CA GLU A 401 -4.73 15.32 -2.01
C GLU A 401 -3.36 14.66 -2.11
N ASN A 402 -2.36 15.32 -1.53
CA ASN A 402 -1.09 14.67 -1.26
C ASN A 402 -1.29 13.60 -0.18
N LYS A 403 -1.02 12.34 -0.53
CA LYS A 403 -1.12 11.19 0.37
C LYS A 403 0.15 10.38 0.33
N TYR A 404 0.63 9.98 1.50
CA TYR A 404 1.65 8.95 1.63
C TYR A 404 0.98 7.58 1.53
N LEU A 405 1.36 6.80 0.52
CA LEU A 405 0.87 5.45 0.30
C LEU A 405 1.96 4.45 0.74
N LYS A 406 1.57 3.44 1.51
CA LYS A 406 2.50 2.49 2.13
C LYS A 406 2.80 1.33 1.19
N ASP A 407 1.76 0.60 0.81
CA ASP A 407 1.80 -0.65 0.05
C ASP A 407 0.44 -0.88 -0.62
N GLY A 408 0.30 -2.00 -1.33
CA GLY A 408 -0.98 -2.47 -1.80
C GLY A 408 -1.03 -3.98 -1.98
N ILE A 409 -2.24 -4.49 -2.18
CA ILE A 409 -2.53 -5.86 -2.56
C ILE A 409 -3.36 -5.89 -3.83
N ARG A 410 -3.21 -6.95 -4.61
CA ARG A 410 -4.11 -7.29 -5.72
C ARG A 410 -5.02 -8.43 -5.31
N TYR A 411 -6.31 -8.29 -5.60
CA TYR A 411 -7.29 -9.35 -5.50
C TYR A 411 -7.99 -9.55 -6.85
N LYS A 412 -8.89 -10.53 -6.95
CA LYS A 412 -9.50 -10.93 -8.23
C LYS A 412 -10.09 -9.75 -9.03
N ASP A 413 -10.79 -8.84 -8.35
CA ASP A 413 -11.55 -7.78 -9.02
C ASP A 413 -10.89 -6.40 -8.94
N GLY A 414 -9.70 -6.30 -8.34
CA GLY A 414 -9.03 -5.01 -8.19
C GLY A 414 -7.86 -4.98 -7.21
N PHE A 415 -7.69 -3.83 -6.55
CA PHE A 415 -6.57 -3.55 -5.66
C PHE A 415 -7.04 -2.89 -4.37
N VAL A 416 -6.32 -3.13 -3.28
CA VAL A 416 -6.41 -2.28 -2.08
C VAL A 416 -5.06 -1.63 -1.87
N VAL A 417 -5.04 -0.30 -1.81
CA VAL A 417 -3.84 0.48 -1.51
C VAL A 417 -3.94 1.05 -0.11
N SER A 418 -2.92 0.80 0.70
CA SER A 418 -2.87 1.21 2.09
C SER A 418 -2.17 2.57 2.23
N SER A 419 -2.71 3.41 3.10
CA SER A 419 -2.03 4.54 3.73
C SER A 419 -1.93 4.25 5.24
N TYR A 420 -1.63 5.25 6.07
CA TYR A 420 -1.47 5.06 7.51
C TYR A 420 -2.77 4.60 8.19
N ASN A 421 -3.88 5.30 7.98
CA ASN A 421 -5.20 4.97 8.52
C ASN A 421 -6.30 4.89 7.45
N GLU A 422 -5.91 4.95 6.17
CA GLU A 422 -6.84 4.96 5.05
C GLU A 422 -6.54 3.81 4.09
N PHE A 423 -7.58 3.20 3.53
CA PHE A 423 -7.45 2.15 2.52
C PHE A 423 -8.29 2.52 1.30
N TYR A 424 -7.70 2.39 0.12
CA TYR A 424 -8.33 2.75 -1.15
C TYR A 424 -8.61 1.45 -1.92
N ASN A 425 -9.89 1.05 -1.98
CA ASN A 425 -10.32 -0.08 -2.77
C ASN A 425 -10.62 0.38 -4.21
N LEU A 426 -9.82 -0.11 -5.15
CA LEU A 426 -9.90 0.20 -6.57
C LEU A 426 -10.38 -1.04 -7.32
N ASP A 427 -11.21 -0.85 -8.35
CA ASP A 427 -11.48 -1.94 -9.31
C ASP A 427 -10.28 -2.18 -10.24
N SER A 428 -10.37 -3.24 -11.05
CA SER A 428 -9.34 -3.60 -12.04
C SER A 428 -9.05 -2.51 -13.10
N LYS A 429 -9.93 -1.50 -13.24
CA LYS A 429 -9.78 -0.36 -14.15
C LYS A 429 -9.33 0.91 -13.42
N GLY A 430 -9.02 0.83 -12.13
CA GLY A 430 -8.56 1.95 -11.32
C GLY A 430 -9.67 2.87 -10.83
N LYS A 431 -10.95 2.52 -10.97
CA LYS A 431 -12.03 3.31 -10.38
C LYS A 431 -12.02 3.08 -8.87
N LEU A 432 -12.02 4.18 -8.10
CA LEU A 432 -12.21 4.10 -6.66
C LEU A 432 -13.62 3.56 -6.36
N ILE A 433 -13.68 2.35 -5.83
CA ILE A 433 -14.92 1.74 -5.33
C ILE A 433 -15.25 2.36 -3.97
N LYS A 434 -14.23 2.44 -3.09
CA LYS A 434 -14.41 2.84 -1.70
C LYS A 434 -13.11 3.37 -1.11
N GLN A 435 -13.22 4.36 -0.24
CA GLN A 435 -12.18 4.76 0.69
C GLN A 435 -12.63 4.41 2.11
N LEU A 436 -11.82 3.62 2.82
CA LEU A 436 -12.07 3.24 4.22
C LEU A 436 -11.13 4.04 5.13
N LYS A 437 -11.65 4.50 6.26
CA LYS A 437 -10.86 5.14 7.32
C LYS A 437 -11.04 4.34 8.61
N LEU A 438 -9.94 3.78 9.11
CA LEU A 438 -9.93 2.95 10.30
C LEU A 438 -9.11 3.68 11.37
N ASN A 439 -9.80 4.27 12.35
CA ASN A 439 -9.19 5.01 13.46
C ASN A 439 -8.77 4.06 14.57
#